data_AF-A0A8J2LAT0-F1
#
_entry.id   AF-A0A8J2LAT0-F1
#
_cell.length_a   1.000
_cell.length_b   1.000
_cell.length_c   1.000
_cell.angle_alpha   90.00
_cell.angle_beta   90.00
_cell.angle_gamma   90.00
#
_symmetry.space_group_name_H-M   'P 1'
#
loop_
_entity.id
_entity.type
_entity.pdbx_description
1 polymer ?
#
loop_
_entity_poly.entity_id
_entity_poly.type
_entity_poly.pdbx_seq_one_letter_code
_entity_poly.pdbx_strand_id
1 'polypeptide(L)'
;MNEKKTNIVPALRLDDYPLGNFNNMRKFEIPDNILQCFRTQDQSQLLKLYPSLLNDLDASNYVEQFSVALWFQEIENNTRCRQFDLKNLILEPDTEGCCIIPVQKFSEFHPPILVGDLV
;
A
#
# COMPACT_ATOMS: atom_id res chain seq x y z
N MET A 1 49.15 -0.77 -14.58
CA MET A 1 48.24 -0.86 -13.42
C MET A 1 46.95 -0.20 -13.83
N ASN A 2 45.90 -0.97 -14.11
CA ASN A 2 44.62 -0.44 -14.59
C ASN A 2 43.75 -0.03 -13.39
N GLU A 3 43.58 1.27 -13.20
CA GLU A 3 42.64 1.81 -12.21
C GLU A 3 41.21 1.53 -12.67
N LYS A 4 40.50 0.69 -11.92
CA LYS A 4 39.05 0.50 -12.06
C LYS A 4 38.38 1.82 -11.67
N LYS A 5 37.82 2.54 -12.64
CA LYS A 5 36.85 3.62 -12.38
C LYS A 5 35.58 3.00 -11.80
N THR A 6 35.41 3.11 -10.49
CA THR A 6 34.13 2.87 -9.82
C THR A 6 33.17 3.96 -10.25
N ASN A 7 32.18 3.61 -11.09
CA ASN A 7 31.01 4.45 -11.31
C ASN A 7 30.21 4.49 -10.01
N ILE A 8 30.44 5.52 -9.20
CA ILE A 8 29.58 5.86 -8.09
C ILE A 8 28.32 6.46 -8.72
N VAL A 9 27.25 5.66 -8.79
CA VAL A 9 25.92 6.18 -9.11
C VAL A 9 25.56 7.13 -7.96
N PRO A 10 25.29 8.42 -8.23
CA PRO A 10 24.88 9.33 -7.17
C PRO A 10 23.62 8.77 -6.53
N ALA A 11 23.65 8.60 -5.21
CA ALA A 11 22.46 8.25 -4.44
C ALA A 11 21.38 9.28 -4.78
N LEU A 12 20.27 8.82 -5.36
CA LEU A 12 19.09 9.64 -5.62
C LEU A 12 18.71 10.28 -4.29
N ARG A 13 18.82 11.62 -4.21
CA ARG A 13 18.40 12.35 -3.02
C ARG A 13 16.88 12.30 -2.98
N LEU A 14 16.34 11.89 -1.83
CA LEU A 14 14.90 11.83 -1.59
C LEU A 14 14.23 13.21 -1.79
N ASP A 15 15.02 14.27 -1.71
CA ASP A 15 14.62 15.67 -1.86
C ASP A 15 14.35 16.10 -3.31
N ASP A 16 14.79 15.31 -4.31
CA ASP A 16 14.61 15.64 -5.73
C ASP A 16 13.22 15.25 -6.28
N TYR A 17 12.41 14.56 -5.46
CA TYR A 17 11.00 14.39 -5.76
C TYR A 17 10.23 15.56 -5.13
N PRO A 18 9.48 16.37 -5.90
CA PRO A 18 8.40 17.12 -5.28
C PRO A 18 7.56 16.08 -4.55
N LEU A 19 7.46 16.21 -3.22
CA LEU A 19 6.54 15.43 -2.39
C LEU A 19 5.16 15.75 -2.92
N GLY A 20 4.78 15.06 -3.99
CA GLY A 20 3.53 15.22 -4.68
C GLY A 20 2.48 14.97 -3.64
N ASN A 21 1.62 15.97 -3.45
CA ASN A 21 0.48 15.95 -2.55
C ASN A 21 -0.07 14.52 -2.39
N PHE A 22 0.35 13.82 -1.32
CA PHE A 22 0.04 12.39 -1.12
C PHE A 22 -1.45 12.14 -0.91
N ASN A 23 -2.24 13.22 -0.76
CA ASN A 23 -3.69 13.24 -0.88
C ASN A 23 -4.22 12.64 -2.21
N ASN A 24 -3.36 12.48 -3.22
CA ASN A 24 -3.69 11.88 -4.52
C ASN A 24 -3.02 10.51 -4.76
N MET A 25 -2.64 9.75 -3.72
CA MET A 25 -2.51 8.31 -3.94
C MET A 25 -3.88 7.80 -4.36
N ARG A 26 -4.05 7.56 -5.68
CA ARG A 26 -5.29 7.04 -6.25
C ARG A 26 -5.67 5.82 -5.43
N LYS A 27 -6.73 5.93 -4.64
CA LYS A 27 -7.42 4.75 -4.12
C LYS A 27 -7.85 3.98 -5.35
N PHE A 28 -7.16 2.88 -5.64
CA PHE A 28 -7.57 2.02 -6.75
C PHE A 28 -8.95 1.49 -6.38
N GLU A 29 -9.95 1.81 -7.20
CA GLU A 29 -11.27 1.22 -7.03
C GLU A 29 -11.11 -0.30 -7.23
N ILE A 30 -11.27 -1.04 -6.14
CA ILE A 30 -11.19 -2.50 -6.15
C ILE A 30 -12.52 -3.01 -6.71
N PRO A 31 -12.50 -3.78 -7.81
CA PRO A 31 -13.72 -4.38 -8.35
C PRO A 31 -14.40 -5.33 -7.35
N ASP A 32 -15.73 -5.30 -7.29
CA ASP A 32 -16.52 -6.15 -6.36
C ASP A 32 -16.27 -7.65 -6.56
N ASN A 33 -16.03 -8.07 -7.81
CA ASN A 33 -15.71 -9.46 -8.13
C ASN A 33 -14.36 -9.89 -7.52
N ILE A 34 -13.37 -9.00 -7.44
CA ILE A 34 -12.09 -9.26 -6.76
C ILE A 34 -12.30 -9.38 -5.25
N LEU A 35 -13.11 -8.49 -4.65
CA LEU A 35 -13.48 -8.59 -3.23
C LEU A 35 -14.16 -9.93 -2.93
N GLN A 36 -15.04 -10.38 -3.81
CA GLN A 36 -15.69 -11.68 -3.68
C GLN A 36 -14.67 -12.82 -3.76
N CYS A 37 -13.79 -12.83 -4.77
CA CYS A 37 -12.73 -13.83 -4.90
C CYS A 37 -11.81 -13.87 -3.67
N PHE A 38 -11.46 -12.70 -3.11
CA PHE A 38 -10.67 -12.62 -1.89
C PHE A 38 -11.40 -13.22 -0.69
N ARG A 39 -12.71 -12.97 -0.55
CA ARG A 39 -13.52 -13.50 0.57
C ARG A 39 -13.74 -15.01 0.46
N THR A 40 -13.99 -15.52 -0.75
CA THR A 40 -14.25 -16.94 -0.97
C THR A 40 -12.97 -17.77 -1.04
N GLN A 41 -11.83 -17.13 -1.29
CA GLN A 41 -10.54 -17.80 -1.54
C GLN A 41 -10.62 -18.82 -2.70
N ASP A 42 -11.58 -18.62 -3.62
CA ASP A 42 -11.79 -19.50 -4.77
C ASP A 42 -10.97 -19.02 -5.97
N GLN A 43 -9.80 -19.64 -6.15
CA GLN A 43 -8.93 -19.38 -7.29
C GLN A 43 -9.61 -19.69 -8.64
N SER A 44 -10.52 -20.67 -8.69
CA SER A 44 -11.19 -21.03 -9.93
C SER A 44 -12.11 -19.92 -10.44
N GLN A 45 -12.74 -19.19 -9.52
CA GLN A 45 -13.56 -18.03 -9.85
C GLN A 45 -12.69 -16.87 -10.39
N LEU A 46 -11.52 -16.65 -9.80
CA LEU A 46 -10.58 -15.62 -10.25
C LEU A 46 -10.11 -15.89 -11.69
N LEU A 47 -9.71 -17.12 -11.99
CA LEU A 47 -9.23 -17.50 -13.32
C LEU A 47 -10.33 -17.49 -14.39
N LYS A 48 -11.61 -17.65 -14.01
CA LYS A 48 -12.75 -17.45 -14.93
C LYS A 48 -12.95 -15.98 -15.30
N LEU A 49 -12.68 -15.06 -14.36
CA LEU A 49 -12.84 -13.62 -14.55
C LEU A 49 -11.63 -13.00 -15.26
N TYR A 50 -10.42 -13.49 -14.96
CA TYR A 50 -9.15 -12.99 -15.48
C TYR A 50 -8.33 -14.15 -16.05
N PRO A 51 -8.72 -14.69 -17.22
CA PRO A 51 -8.05 -15.85 -17.82
C PRO A 51 -6.61 -15.53 -18.26
N SER A 52 -6.26 -14.25 -18.44
CA SER A 52 -4.90 -13.86 -18.80
C SER A 52 -3.86 -14.24 -17.73
N LEU A 53 -4.29 -14.46 -16.48
CA LEU A 53 -3.44 -14.94 -15.38
C LEU A 53 -2.87 -16.35 -15.62
N LEU A 54 -3.44 -17.10 -16.57
CA LEU A 54 -2.91 -18.41 -17.00
C LEU A 54 -1.78 -18.28 -18.02
N ASN A 55 -1.61 -17.11 -18.63
CA ASN A 55 -0.63 -16.87 -19.67
C ASN A 55 0.62 -16.22 -19.07
N ASP A 56 1.76 -16.42 -19.74
CA ASP A 56 2.98 -15.69 -19.42
C ASP A 56 2.77 -14.18 -19.58
N LEU A 57 3.45 -13.40 -18.73
CA LEU A 57 3.36 -11.94 -18.74
C LEU A 57 3.92 -11.36 -20.04
N ASP A 58 3.10 -10.58 -20.75
CA ASP A 58 3.49 -9.85 -21.95
C ASP A 58 2.85 -8.45 -21.98
N ALA A 59 3.19 -7.65 -23.00
CA ALA A 59 2.69 -6.29 -23.11
C ALA A 59 1.15 -6.20 -23.29
N SER A 60 0.51 -7.26 -23.80
CA SER A 60 -0.93 -7.31 -24.03
C SER A 60 -1.73 -7.64 -22.77
N ASN A 61 -1.14 -8.36 -21.82
CA ASN A 61 -1.77 -8.73 -20.56
C ASN A 61 -1.20 -8.01 -19.31
N TYR A 62 -0.14 -7.23 -19.48
CA TYR A 62 0.55 -6.50 -18.40
C TYR A 62 -0.40 -5.73 -17.48
N VAL A 63 -1.25 -4.89 -18.07
CA VAL A 63 -2.15 -4.02 -17.30
C VAL A 63 -3.13 -4.85 -16.47
N GLU A 64 -3.69 -5.92 -17.03
CA GLU A 64 -4.66 -6.75 -16.32
C GLU A 64 -3.99 -7.54 -15.19
N GLN A 65 -2.88 -8.24 -15.46
CA GLN A 65 -2.19 -9.04 -14.44
C GLN A 65 -1.69 -8.17 -13.27
N PHE A 66 -1.10 -7.01 -13.55
CA PHE A 66 -0.67 -6.10 -12.49
C PHE A 66 -1.83 -5.45 -11.75
N SER A 67 -2.93 -5.11 -12.43
CA SER A 67 -4.11 -4.56 -11.74
C SER A 67 -4.69 -5.56 -10.75
N VAL A 68 -4.79 -6.84 -11.13
CA VAL A 68 -5.24 -7.90 -10.23
C VAL A 68 -4.34 -8.01 -9.01
N ALA A 69 -3.02 -8.03 -9.20
CA ALA A 69 -2.07 -8.08 -8.09
C ALA A 69 -2.18 -6.87 -7.15
N LEU A 70 -2.30 -5.66 -7.72
CA LEU A 70 -2.46 -4.42 -6.95
C LEU A 70 -3.76 -4.40 -6.15
N TRP A 71 -4.87 -4.88 -6.70
CA TRP A 71 -6.14 -4.97 -5.96
C TRP A 71 -6.03 -5.92 -4.77
N PHE A 72 -5.40 -7.09 -4.93
CA PHE A 72 -5.20 -8.02 -3.80
C PHE A 72 -4.31 -7.41 -2.71
N GLN A 73 -3.21 -6.74 -3.10
CA GLN A 73 -2.35 -6.04 -2.17
C GLN A 73 -3.10 -4.95 -1.40
N GLU A 74 -3.94 -4.18 -2.08
CA GLU A 74 -4.75 -3.12 -1.48
C GLU A 74 -5.80 -3.68 -0.52
N ILE A 75 -6.44 -4.81 -0.85
CA ILE A 75 -7.38 -5.48 0.07
C ILE A 75 -6.66 -5.97 1.32
N GLU A 76 -5.49 -6.59 1.18
CA GLU A 76 -4.71 -7.08 2.31
C GLU A 76 -4.25 -5.93 3.20
N ASN A 77 -3.72 -4.87 2.60
CA ASN A 77 -3.30 -3.66 3.32
C ASN A 77 -4.46 -3.05 4.10
N ASN A 78 -5.63 -2.88 3.46
CA ASN A 78 -6.83 -2.38 4.13
C ASN A 78 -7.27 -3.29 5.28
N THR A 79 -7.19 -4.62 5.11
CA THR A 79 -7.55 -5.58 6.17
C THR A 79 -6.59 -5.50 7.35
N ARG A 80 -5.29 -5.35 7.08
CA ARG A 80 -4.25 -5.20 8.09
C ARG A 80 -4.40 -3.88 8.85
N CYS A 81 -4.57 -2.76 8.15
CA CYS A 81 -4.73 -1.43 8.76
C CYS A 81 -5.98 -1.36 9.66
N ARG A 82 -7.10 -1.99 9.25
CA ARG A 82 -8.32 -2.04 10.07
C ARG A 82 -8.14 -2.70 11.43
N GLN A 83 -7.13 -3.56 11.61
CA GLN A 83 -6.83 -4.15 12.92
C GLN A 83 -6.30 -3.10 13.92
N PHE A 84 -5.87 -1.95 13.41
CA PHE A 84 -5.38 -0.81 14.16
C PHE A 84 -6.41 0.34 14.17
N ASP A 85 -7.68 0.09 13.79
CA ASP A 85 -8.76 1.06 13.97
C ASP A 85 -8.89 1.40 15.46
N LEU A 86 -8.45 2.60 15.84
CA LEU A 86 -8.44 3.09 17.22
C LEU A 86 -9.83 3.59 17.66
N LYS A 87 -10.86 2.77 17.48
CA LYS A 87 -12.22 3.10 17.91
C LYS A 87 -12.24 3.23 19.43
N ASN A 88 -12.81 4.33 19.92
CA ASN A 88 -12.97 4.69 21.34
C ASN A 88 -11.69 5.21 22.04
N LEU A 89 -10.72 5.72 21.30
CA LEU A 89 -9.56 6.37 21.91
C LEU A 89 -9.94 7.76 22.43
N ILE A 90 -9.59 8.05 23.68
CA ILE A 90 -9.77 9.38 24.27
C ILE A 90 -8.54 10.20 23.90
N LEU A 91 -8.75 11.24 23.09
CA LEU A 91 -7.69 12.15 22.67
C LEU A 91 -7.37 13.13 23.79
N GLU A 92 -6.08 13.35 24.05
CA GLU A 92 -5.64 14.39 24.96
C GLU A 92 -5.34 15.67 24.15
N PRO A 93 -5.94 16.82 24.50
CA PRO A 93 -5.68 18.07 23.79
C PRO A 93 -4.28 18.59 24.11
N ASP A 94 -3.57 19.05 23.09
CA ASP A 94 -2.33 19.80 23.22
C ASP A 94 -2.56 21.31 23.05
N THR A 95 -1.65 22.09 23.60
CA THR A 95 -1.64 23.55 23.64
C THR A 95 -1.66 24.24 22.26
N GLU A 96 -1.30 23.53 21.20
CA GLU A 96 -1.25 24.05 19.83
C GLU A 96 -2.47 23.63 18.96
N GLY A 97 -3.53 23.09 19.58
CA GLY A 97 -4.70 22.60 18.84
C GLY A 97 -4.49 21.21 18.21
N CYS A 98 -3.40 20.54 18.58
CA CYS A 98 -3.13 19.15 18.25
C CYS A 98 -3.83 18.21 19.24
N CYS A 99 -4.03 16.96 18.84
CA CYS A 99 -4.51 15.88 19.70
C CYS A 99 -3.41 14.84 19.87
N ILE A 100 -3.11 14.48 21.11
CA ILE A 100 -2.16 13.41 21.44
C ILE A 100 -2.93 12.11 21.60
N ILE A 101 -2.49 11.10 20.85
CA ILE A 101 -2.95 9.71 20.98
C ILE A 101 -1.97 9.01 21.93
N PRO A 102 -2.35 8.66 23.17
CA PRO A 102 -1.49 7.87 24.05
C PRO A 102 -1.36 6.43 23.52
N VAL A 103 -0.26 6.18 22.81
CA VAL A 103 0.13 4.89 22.20
C VAL A 103 0.64 3.93 23.30
N GLN A 104 -0.19 3.56 24.28
CA GLN A 104 0.25 2.72 25.42
C GLN A 104 0.25 1.20 25.11
N LYS A 105 -0.30 0.75 23.97
CA LYS A 105 -0.38 -0.68 23.61
C LYS A 105 -0.28 -0.96 22.11
N PHE A 106 0.52 -0.19 21.37
CA PHE A 106 0.87 -0.66 20.02
C PHE A 106 1.87 -1.81 20.20
N SER A 107 1.44 -3.03 19.88
CA SER A 107 2.36 -4.15 19.72
C SER A 107 3.40 -3.81 18.65
N GLU A 108 4.56 -4.46 18.70
CA GLU A 108 5.72 -4.27 17.80
C GLU A 108 5.42 -4.43 16.28
N PHE A 109 4.16 -4.68 15.89
CA PHE A 109 3.73 -5.02 14.53
C PHE A 109 2.69 -4.05 13.96
N HIS A 110 2.76 -2.76 14.29
CA HIS A 110 1.92 -1.76 13.64
C HIS A 110 2.49 -1.34 12.28
N PRO A 111 1.65 -0.92 11.32
CA PRO A 111 2.12 -0.24 10.12
C PRO A 111 2.92 1.00 10.54
N PRO A 112 4.06 1.29 9.91
CA PRO A 112 4.80 2.52 10.20
C PRO A 112 3.88 3.71 9.94
N ILE A 113 3.69 4.56 10.95
CA ILE A 113 2.99 5.83 10.81
C ILE A 113 4.04 6.87 10.45
N LEU A 114 3.86 7.51 9.30
CA LEU A 114 4.76 8.53 8.79
C LEU A 114 4.17 9.92 9.03
N VAL A 115 5.05 10.91 9.20
CA VAL A 115 4.62 12.30 9.26
C VAL A 115 3.98 12.68 7.93
N GLY A 116 2.73 13.14 7.99
CA GLY A 116 1.93 13.49 6.81
C GLY A 116 0.91 12.43 6.40
N ASP A 117 0.88 11.27 7.06
CA ASP A 117 -0.21 10.31 6.90
C ASP A 117 -1.54 10.93 7.38
N LEU A 118 -2.61 10.64 6.64
CA LEU A 118 -3.95 11.07 7.02
C LEU A 118 -4.46 10.15 8.14
N VAL A 119 -4.88 10.75 9.26
CA VAL A 119 -5.41 10.07 10.45
C VAL A 119 -6.90 10.37 10.60
#